data_AF-R4KJE8-F1
#
_entry.id   AF-R4KJE8-F1
#
_cell.length_a   1.000
_cell.length_b   1.000
_cell.length_c   1.000
_cell.angle_alpha   90.00
_cell.angle_beta   90.00
_cell.angle_gamma   90.00
#
_symmetry.space_group_name_H-M   'P 1'
#
loop_
_entity.id
_entity.type
_entity.pdbx_description
1 polymer ?
#
loop_
_entity_poly.entity_id
_entity_poly.type
_entity_poly.pdbx_seq_one_letter_code
_entity_poly.pdbx_strand_id
1 'polypeptide(L)'
;MKIYYNSSLWGKGKGINGLAQKIYWQFEYAGSKRCIPVIYRFPKGIVFDIITFLDEVKLHDFFEKYEAIEETLTPLQRRCAEQEHPYQAVPLKEIWINGRRSESGYSSCSTVSIPWAQQDDGLMLVRKAYSSILKNTACFACERFCVPYPKTDSLKLKRCCVSCGLIK
;
A
#
# COMPACT_ATOMS: atom_id res chain seq x y z
N MET A 1 -1.18 -13.45 8.01
CA MET A 1 -0.12 -12.50 8.43
C MET A 1 -0.54 -11.86 9.74
N LYS A 2 0.37 -11.69 10.72
CA LYS A 2 0.11 -10.93 11.95
C LYS A 2 0.38 -9.45 11.67
N ILE A 3 -0.52 -8.56 12.07
CA ILE A 3 -0.39 -7.13 11.85
C ILE A 3 -0.34 -6.41 13.19
N TYR A 4 0.61 -5.50 13.30
CA TYR A 4 0.82 -4.68 14.49
C TYR A 4 0.52 -3.23 14.14
N TYR A 5 0.31 -2.40 15.16
CA TYR A 5 0.02 -0.98 14.96
C TYR A 5 1.30 -0.22 14.57
N ASN A 6 1.70 -0.36 13.30
CA ASN A 6 2.77 0.37 12.64
C ASN A 6 2.59 0.29 11.12
N SER A 7 3.34 1.10 10.37
CA SER A 7 3.34 1.08 8.91
C SER A 7 4.30 0.05 8.30
N SER A 8 5.11 -0.65 9.10
CA SER A 8 6.16 -1.52 8.58
C SER A 8 5.60 -2.77 7.90
N LEU A 9 6.18 -3.12 6.75
CA LEU A 9 5.90 -4.35 6.00
C LEU A 9 6.80 -5.51 6.43
N TRP A 10 7.98 -5.21 6.99
CA TRP A 10 9.03 -6.19 7.33
C TRP A 10 9.15 -6.48 8.84
N GLY A 11 8.44 -5.72 9.67
CA GLY A 11 8.60 -5.78 11.12
C GLY A 11 8.01 -7.04 11.76
N LYS A 12 8.85 -7.77 12.51
CA LYS A 12 8.39 -8.64 13.61
C LYS A 12 7.90 -7.74 14.75
N GLY A 13 6.69 -7.19 14.61
CA GLY A 13 6.13 -6.32 15.62
C GLY A 13 5.95 -7.03 16.97
N LYS A 14 6.02 -6.26 18.05
CA LYS A 14 5.65 -6.70 19.40
C LYS A 14 4.33 -6.01 19.77
N GLY A 15 3.42 -6.73 20.41
CA GLY A 15 2.15 -6.18 20.91
C GLY A 15 0.90 -6.93 20.45
N ILE A 16 -0.25 -6.28 20.63
CA ILE A 16 -1.57 -6.82 20.29
C ILE A 16 -1.71 -6.90 18.77
N ASN A 17 -2.22 -8.02 18.27
CA ASN A 17 -2.53 -8.19 16.85
C ASN A 17 -3.80 -7.43 16.49
N GLY A 18 -3.84 -6.81 15.32
CA GLY A 18 -4.99 -6.05 14.86
C GLY A 18 -6.21 -6.93 14.62
N LEU A 19 -7.39 -6.43 14.98
CA LEU A 19 -8.65 -7.10 14.71
C LEU A 19 -9.04 -6.87 13.25
N ALA A 20 -8.91 -7.90 12.43
CA ALA A 20 -9.16 -7.84 11.00
C ALA A 20 -10.65 -7.58 10.68
N GLN A 21 -10.87 -6.66 9.76
CA GLN A 21 -12.16 -6.38 9.13
C GLN A 21 -11.96 -6.45 7.62
N LYS A 22 -12.40 -7.54 7.00
CA LYS A 22 -12.35 -7.71 5.54
C LYS A 22 -13.34 -6.74 4.89
N ILE A 23 -12.90 -6.01 3.88
CA ILE A 23 -13.72 -5.03 3.17
C ILE A 23 -13.63 -5.17 1.64
N TYR A 24 -12.51 -5.68 1.09
CA TYR A 24 -12.30 -5.89 -0.35
C TYR A 24 -12.74 -4.70 -1.21
N TRP A 25 -12.43 -3.49 -0.76
CA TRP A 25 -12.87 -2.28 -1.45
C TRP A 25 -11.93 -1.98 -2.61
N GLN A 26 -12.48 -1.93 -3.83
CA GLN A 26 -11.71 -1.67 -5.05
C GLN A 26 -11.98 -0.26 -5.58
N PHE A 27 -10.96 0.34 -6.17
CA PHE A 27 -11.05 1.64 -6.81
C PHE A 27 -9.97 1.77 -7.89
N GLU A 28 -10.13 2.74 -8.79
CA GLU A 28 -9.16 3.06 -9.81
C GLU A 28 -8.62 4.48 -9.59
N TYR A 29 -7.32 4.67 -9.81
CA TYR A 29 -6.68 5.98 -9.75
C TYR A 29 -5.49 6.01 -10.70
N ALA A 30 -5.28 7.10 -11.44
CA ALA A 30 -4.17 7.23 -12.40
C ALA A 30 -4.00 6.01 -13.33
N GLY A 31 -5.12 5.41 -13.77
CA GLY A 31 -5.13 4.24 -14.66
C GLY A 31 -4.69 2.91 -14.02
N SER A 32 -4.44 2.84 -12.70
CA SER A 32 -4.15 1.59 -12.01
C SER A 32 -5.30 1.16 -11.09
N LYS A 33 -5.66 -0.13 -11.18
CA LYS A 33 -6.63 -0.77 -10.28
C LYS A 33 -6.00 -0.98 -8.91
N ARG A 34 -6.76 -0.67 -7.86
CA ARG A 34 -6.31 -0.78 -6.47
C ARG A 34 -7.37 -1.42 -5.60
N CYS A 35 -6.93 -2.01 -4.49
CA CYS A 35 -7.78 -2.70 -3.54
C CYS A 35 -7.32 -2.47 -2.11
N ILE A 36 -8.25 -2.17 -1.20
CA ILE A 36 -8.06 -2.30 0.25
C ILE A 36 -8.70 -3.62 0.67
N PRO A 37 -7.93 -4.70 0.90
CA PRO A 37 -8.51 -6.00 1.21
C PRO A 37 -9.06 -6.04 2.65
N VAL A 38 -8.30 -5.50 3.60
CA VAL A 38 -8.57 -5.62 5.04
C VAL A 38 -8.17 -4.34 5.77
N ILE A 39 -8.99 -3.95 6.74
CA ILE A 39 -8.63 -2.96 7.76
C ILE A 39 -8.37 -3.69 9.08
N TYR A 40 -7.21 -3.48 9.68
CA TYR A 40 -6.83 -4.00 10.98
C TYR A 40 -7.07 -2.94 12.05
N ARG A 41 -7.92 -3.25 13.02
CA ARG A 41 -8.33 -2.29 14.05
C ARG A 41 -7.53 -2.49 15.34
N PHE A 42 -7.09 -1.39 15.93
CA PHE A 42 -6.38 -1.31 17.20
C PHE A 42 -7.07 -0.30 18.11
N PRO A 43 -6.79 -0.29 19.43
CA PRO A 43 -7.31 0.74 20.33
C PRO A 43 -6.87 2.16 19.97
N LYS A 44 -5.67 2.31 19.39
CA LYS A 44 -5.08 3.62 19.05
C LYS A 44 -5.47 4.13 17.65
N GLY A 45 -5.99 3.26 16.78
CA GLY A 45 -6.22 3.59 15.38
C GLY A 45 -6.39 2.35 14.51
N ILE A 46 -6.10 2.50 13.23
CA ILE A 46 -6.21 1.43 12.23
C ILE A 46 -4.90 1.27 11.45
N VAL A 47 -4.72 0.08 10.90
CA VAL A 47 -3.72 -0.22 9.87
C VAL A 47 -4.42 -0.84 8.68
N PHE A 48 -4.11 -0.44 7.47
CA PHE A 48 -4.63 -1.07 6.26
C PHE A 48 -3.60 -1.05 5.15
N ASP A 49 -3.74 -2.00 4.22
CA ASP A 49 -2.88 -2.10 3.04
C ASP A 49 -3.68 -1.66 1.81
N ILE A 50 -3.05 -0.92 0.90
CA ILE A 50 -3.52 -0.69 -0.46
C ILE A 50 -2.67 -1.59 -1.37
N ILE A 51 -3.34 -2.49 -2.09
CA ILE A 51 -2.73 -3.32 -3.12
C ILE A 51 -2.98 -2.67 -4.46
N THR A 52 -1.91 -2.35 -5.18
CA THR A 52 -1.96 -1.87 -6.57
C THR A 52 -1.59 -3.03 -7.50
N PHE A 53 -2.49 -3.38 -8.42
CA PHE A 53 -2.22 -4.38 -9.43
C PHE A 53 -1.36 -3.75 -10.52
N LEU A 54 -0.20 -4.36 -10.82
CA LEU A 54 0.73 -3.84 -11.81
C LEU A 54 0.64 -4.64 -13.10
N ASP A 55 0.79 -3.92 -14.21
CA ASP A 55 0.87 -4.48 -15.54
C ASP A 55 2.30 -4.97 -15.79
N GLU A 56 2.45 -6.29 -15.94
CA GLU A 56 3.74 -6.94 -16.11
C GLU A 56 4.41 -6.56 -17.44
N VAL A 57 3.63 -6.36 -18.51
CA VAL A 57 4.18 -5.95 -19.81
C VAL A 57 4.80 -4.56 -19.70
N LYS A 58 4.07 -3.61 -19.08
CA LYS A 58 4.59 -2.26 -18.87
C LYS A 58 5.83 -2.23 -17.98
N LEU A 59 5.91 -3.11 -16.98
CA LEU A 59 7.09 -3.24 -16.14
C LEU A 59 8.28 -3.78 -16.94
N HIS A 60 8.08 -4.81 -17.77
CA HIS A 60 9.14 -5.31 -18.64
C HIS A 60 9.66 -4.22 -19.58
N ASP A 61 8.76 -3.55 -20.31
CA ASP A 61 9.12 -2.46 -21.24
C ASP A 61 9.94 -1.35 -20.53
N PHE A 62 9.56 -1.02 -19.28
CA PHE A 62 10.27 -0.04 -18.47
C PHE A 62 11.67 -0.52 -18.08
N PHE A 63 11.80 -1.73 -17.55
CA PHE A 63 13.09 -2.27 -17.11
C PHE A 63 14.03 -2.46 -18.31
N GLU A 64 13.55 -2.99 -19.44
CA GLU A 64 14.36 -3.10 -20.66
C GLU A 64 14.92 -1.74 -21.13
N LYS A 65 14.14 -0.67 -20.97
CA LYS A 65 14.54 0.68 -21.36
C LYS A 65 15.56 1.32 -20.42
N TYR A 66 15.47 1.07 -19.10
CA TYR A 66 16.21 1.84 -18.09
C TYR A 66 17.22 1.05 -17.27
N GLU A 67 17.06 -0.27 -17.08
CA GLU A 67 17.87 -1.07 -16.15
C GLU A 67 19.35 -1.04 -16.49
N ALA A 68 19.71 -1.26 -17.76
CA ALA A 68 21.11 -1.29 -18.21
C ALA A 68 21.82 0.07 -18.10
N ILE A 69 21.07 1.16 -17.97
CA ILE A 69 21.61 2.53 -17.95
C ILE A 69 21.35 3.26 -16.63
N GLU A 70 20.74 2.61 -15.62
CA GLU A 70 20.28 3.22 -14.37
C GLU A 70 21.37 4.07 -13.70
N GLU A 71 22.59 3.53 -13.58
CA GLU A 71 23.73 4.19 -12.94
C GLU A 71 24.29 5.38 -13.75
N THR A 72 24.01 5.41 -15.06
CA THR A 72 24.53 6.42 -16.00
C THR A 72 23.46 7.40 -16.48
N LEU A 73 22.24 7.31 -15.93
CA LEU A 73 21.13 8.21 -16.28
C LEU A 73 21.50 9.66 -16.00
N THR A 74 21.37 10.50 -17.03
CA THR A 74 21.40 11.95 -16.86
C THR A 74 20.25 12.43 -15.96
N PRO A 75 20.34 13.61 -15.34
CA PRO A 75 19.24 14.18 -14.56
C PRO A 75 17.92 14.37 -15.33
N LEU A 76 17.99 14.53 -16.66
CA LEU A 76 16.80 14.59 -17.51
C LEU A 76 16.19 13.19 -17.68
N GLN A 77 17.00 12.19 -18.05
CA GLN A 77 16.51 10.83 -18.22
C GLN A 77 15.98 10.22 -16.92
N ARG A 78 16.56 10.57 -15.75
CA ARG A 78 16.02 10.17 -14.45
C ARG A 78 14.61 10.71 -14.23
N ARG A 79 14.37 11.98 -14.54
CA ARG A 79 13.02 12.58 -14.48
C ARG A 79 12.05 11.92 -15.46
N CYS A 80 12.50 11.60 -16.67
CA CYS A 80 11.69 10.83 -17.62
C CYS A 80 11.37 9.43 -17.07
N ALA A 81 12.35 8.72 -16.51
CA ALA A 81 12.14 7.40 -15.91
C ALA A 81 11.14 7.46 -14.73
N GLU A 82 11.24 8.47 -13.87
CA GLU A 82 10.28 8.69 -12.78
C GLU A 82 8.84 8.93 -13.31
N GLN A 83 8.69 9.69 -14.40
CA GLN A 83 7.39 9.97 -15.02
C GLN A 83 6.81 8.77 -15.75
N GLU A 84 7.66 7.98 -16.40
CA GLU A 84 7.28 6.78 -17.16
C GLU A 84 7.11 5.55 -16.27
N HIS A 85 7.54 5.61 -15.00
CA HIS A 85 7.50 4.47 -14.09
C HIS A 85 6.07 3.89 -14.00
N PRO A 86 5.86 2.60 -14.35
CA PRO A 86 4.52 1.99 -14.43
C PRO A 86 3.74 1.96 -13.11
N TYR A 87 4.42 2.21 -12.00
CA TYR A 87 3.84 2.32 -10.67
C TYR A 87 4.07 3.71 -10.07
N GLN A 88 2.99 4.32 -9.59
CA GLN A 88 3.03 5.49 -8.73
C GLN A 88 2.26 5.22 -7.44
N ALA A 89 2.90 5.55 -6.31
CA ALA A 89 2.30 5.46 -4.99
C ALA A 89 1.07 6.38 -4.91
N VAL A 90 0.09 5.98 -4.10
CA VAL A 90 -1.15 6.76 -3.96
C VAL A 90 -0.89 8.01 -3.13
N PRO A 91 -1.08 9.24 -3.67
CA PRO A 91 -0.94 10.45 -2.89
C PRO A 91 -2.18 10.66 -2.02
N LEU A 92 -2.19 10.05 -0.83
CA LEU A 92 -3.26 10.23 0.15
C LEU A 92 -3.10 11.59 0.84
N LYS A 93 -4.00 12.53 0.56
CA LYS A 93 -4.02 13.83 1.26
C LYS A 93 -4.66 13.71 2.64
N GLU A 94 -5.78 13.01 2.70
CA GLU A 94 -6.62 12.94 3.88
C GLU A 94 -7.19 11.53 4.04
N ILE A 95 -7.23 11.05 5.28
CA ILE A 95 -7.86 9.78 5.62
C ILE A 95 -8.99 10.08 6.61
N TRP A 96 -10.17 9.59 6.29
CA TRP A 96 -11.38 9.75 7.07
C TRP A 96 -11.77 8.39 7.65
N ILE A 97 -11.94 8.33 8.95
CA ILE A 97 -12.38 7.14 9.69
C ILE A 97 -13.78 7.43 10.24
N ASN A 98 -14.76 6.62 9.86
CA ASN A 98 -16.16 6.77 10.28
C ASN A 98 -16.72 8.19 10.02
N GLY A 99 -16.35 8.80 8.89
CA GLY A 99 -16.79 10.15 8.52
C GLY A 99 -16.09 11.29 9.26
N ARG A 100 -15.02 11.01 10.04
CA ARG A 100 -14.18 12.00 10.70
C ARG A 100 -12.77 11.96 10.16
N ARG A 101 -12.20 13.13 9.86
CA ARG A 101 -10.82 13.25 9.38
C ARG A 101 -9.82 12.91 10.49
N SER A 102 -8.79 12.14 10.17
CA SER A 102 -7.60 12.00 11.04
C SER A 102 -6.78 13.28 10.98
N GLU A 103 -6.68 13.98 12.11
CA GLU A 103 -5.92 15.24 12.24
C GLU A 103 -4.44 15.02 12.51
N SER A 104 -4.06 13.87 13.08
CA SER A 104 -2.69 13.61 13.55
C SER A 104 -1.77 13.05 12.46
N GLY A 105 -2.19 13.17 11.19
CA GLY A 105 -1.51 12.56 10.05
C GLY A 105 -1.62 11.03 10.03
N TYR A 106 -0.75 10.42 9.24
CA TYR A 106 -0.56 8.97 9.15
C TYR A 106 0.91 8.67 8.87
N SER A 107 1.34 7.45 9.16
CA SER A 107 2.59 6.92 8.62
C SER A 107 2.31 5.88 7.55
N SER A 108 3.17 5.80 6.54
CA SER A 108 3.07 4.80 5.50
C SER A 108 4.41 4.15 5.19
N CYS A 109 4.35 2.98 4.56
CA CYS A 109 5.49 2.31 3.97
C CYS A 109 5.01 1.61 2.70
N SER A 110 5.81 1.64 1.65
CA SER A 110 5.47 1.05 0.36
C SER A 110 6.55 0.07 -0.07
N THR A 111 6.14 -0.90 -0.87
CA THR A 111 7.03 -1.89 -1.49
C THR A 111 6.39 -2.39 -2.77
N VAL A 112 7.22 -2.87 -3.70
CA VAL A 112 6.78 -3.42 -4.98
C VAL A 112 7.31 -4.85 -5.12
N SER A 113 6.42 -5.79 -5.45
CA SER A 113 6.77 -7.16 -5.80
C SER A 113 6.89 -7.28 -7.30
N ILE A 114 8.13 -7.44 -7.76
CA ILE A 114 8.50 -7.74 -9.14
C ILE A 114 9.32 -9.05 -9.08
N PRO A 115 8.67 -10.23 -9.17
CA PRO A 115 9.30 -11.51 -8.85
C PRO A 115 10.57 -11.83 -9.65
N TRP A 116 10.69 -11.31 -10.87
CA TRP A 116 11.83 -11.51 -11.76
C TRP A 116 12.96 -10.48 -11.56
N ALA A 117 12.69 -9.33 -10.94
CA ALA A 117 13.71 -8.29 -10.68
C ALA A 117 14.23 -8.34 -9.23
N GLN A 118 13.34 -8.53 -8.25
CA GLN A 118 13.68 -8.49 -6.82
C GLN A 118 12.86 -9.51 -6.02
N GLN A 119 13.56 -10.38 -5.29
CA GLN A 119 12.95 -11.24 -4.28
C GLN A 119 13.18 -10.64 -2.89
N ASP A 120 12.08 -10.28 -2.21
CA ASP A 120 12.06 -9.87 -0.80
C ASP A 120 11.15 -10.83 -0.02
N ASP A 121 11.70 -11.46 1.02
CA ASP A 121 10.98 -12.38 1.92
C ASP A 121 9.74 -11.72 2.57
N GLY A 122 9.77 -10.41 2.80
CA GLY A 122 8.64 -9.64 3.32
C GLY A 122 7.45 -9.62 2.35
N LEU A 123 7.73 -9.57 1.05
CA LEU A 123 6.71 -9.58 0.00
C LEU A 123 6.04 -10.94 -0.17
N MET A 124 6.77 -12.03 0.11
CA MET A 124 6.20 -13.37 0.12
C MET A 124 5.07 -13.52 1.15
N LEU A 125 5.21 -12.88 2.32
CA LEU A 125 4.16 -12.88 3.33
C LEU A 125 2.91 -12.10 2.89
N VAL A 126 3.10 -10.96 2.23
CA VAL A 126 2.02 -10.15 1.67
C VAL A 126 1.30 -10.92 0.56
N ARG A 127 2.04 -11.51 -0.39
CA ARG A 127 1.48 -12.36 -1.45
C ARG A 127 0.68 -13.51 -0.87
N LYS A 128 1.21 -14.21 0.13
CA LYS A 128 0.50 -15.33 0.78
C LYS A 128 -0.78 -14.86 1.49
N ALA A 129 -0.74 -13.70 2.15
CA ALA A 129 -1.90 -13.15 2.85
C ALA A 129 -3.03 -12.72 1.89
N TYR A 130 -2.66 -12.25 0.70
CA TYR A 130 -3.58 -11.70 -0.30
C TYR A 130 -3.68 -12.56 -1.56
N SER A 131 -3.34 -13.84 -1.47
CA SER A 131 -3.32 -14.77 -2.60
C SER A 131 -4.67 -14.89 -3.31
N SER A 132 -5.78 -14.71 -2.59
CA SER A 132 -7.12 -14.77 -3.19
C SER A 132 -7.43 -13.60 -4.14
N ILE A 133 -6.82 -12.43 -3.92
CA ILE A 133 -6.99 -11.25 -4.78
C ILE A 133 -5.87 -11.14 -5.84
N LEU A 134 -4.71 -11.75 -5.58
CA LEU A 134 -3.54 -11.71 -6.47
C LEU A 134 -3.44 -12.90 -7.45
N LYS A 135 -4.48 -13.75 -7.56
CA LYS A 135 -4.41 -15.04 -8.29
C LYS A 135 -3.84 -14.95 -9.71
N ASN A 136 -4.16 -13.88 -10.43
CA ASN A 136 -3.78 -13.69 -11.83
C ASN A 136 -2.79 -12.54 -12.01
N THR A 137 -2.10 -12.13 -10.94
CA THR A 137 -1.23 -10.97 -10.97
C THR A 137 0.15 -11.34 -10.42
N ALA A 138 1.14 -11.38 -11.32
CA ALA A 138 2.52 -11.62 -10.95
C ALA A 138 3.10 -10.42 -10.21
N CYS A 139 2.91 -9.19 -10.71
CA CYS A 139 3.50 -7.99 -10.12
C CYS A 139 2.47 -7.13 -9.37
N PHE A 140 2.79 -6.72 -8.14
CA PHE A 140 1.90 -5.84 -7.36
C PHE A 140 2.69 -4.92 -6.44
N ALA A 141 2.15 -3.75 -6.14
CA ALA A 141 2.65 -2.91 -5.06
C ALA A 141 1.76 -3.03 -3.82
N CYS A 142 2.37 -2.89 -2.64
CA CYS A 142 1.68 -2.85 -1.36
C CYS A 142 2.09 -1.60 -0.61
N GLU A 143 1.12 -0.77 -0.25
CA GLU A 143 1.31 0.40 0.61
C GLU A 143 0.56 0.19 1.92
N ARG A 144 1.28 0.15 3.03
CA ARG A 144 0.69 0.02 4.37
C ARG A 144 0.58 1.38 5.02
N PHE A 145 -0.63 1.69 5.49
CA PHE A 145 -0.92 2.92 6.23
C PHE A 145 -1.23 2.59 7.69
N CYS A 146 -0.67 3.38 8.60
CA CYS A 146 -0.99 3.35 10.03
C CYS A 146 -1.57 4.72 10.41
N VAL A 147 -2.81 4.72 10.85
CA VAL A 147 -3.61 5.93 11.03
C VAL A 147 -4.18 5.95 12.45
N PRO A 148 -3.88 6.97 13.27
CA PRO A 148 -4.51 7.13 14.58
C PRO A 148 -6.00 7.48 14.44
N TYR A 149 -6.79 7.12 15.45
CA TYR A 149 -8.16 7.63 15.52
C TYR A 149 -8.18 9.15 15.75
N PRO A 150 -9.23 9.85 15.28
CA PRO A 150 -9.47 11.23 15.67
C PRO A 150 -9.54 11.38 17.20
N LYS A 151 -9.02 12.48 17.75
CA LYS A 151 -8.87 12.71 19.21
C LYS A 151 -10.16 12.58 20.02
N THR A 152 -11.30 12.78 19.38
CA THR A 152 -12.63 12.70 20.01
C THR A 152 -13.21 11.29 20.05
N ASP A 153 -12.59 10.32 19.37
CA ASP A 153 -13.03 8.93 19.33
C ASP A 153 -12.21 8.08 20.30
N SER A 154 -12.59 8.07 21.57
CA SER A 154 -12.19 7.00 22.50
C SER A 154 -13.19 5.85 22.37
N LEU A 155 -13.02 4.97 21.37
CA LEU A 155 -14.03 3.96 21.08
C LEU A 155 -13.50 2.53 21.03
N LYS A 156 -14.18 1.68 21.81
CA LYS A 156 -14.24 0.22 21.74
C LYS A 156 -14.11 -0.23 20.28
N LEU A 157 -13.37 -1.31 20.01
CA LEU A 157 -13.11 -1.89 18.69
C LEU A 157 -14.41 -2.21 17.90
N LYS A 158 -15.08 -1.17 17.38
CA LYS A 158 -16.25 -1.21 16.50
C LYS A 158 -15.81 -1.24 15.04
N ARG A 159 -16.71 -1.62 14.14
CA ARG A 159 -16.42 -1.61 12.70
C ARG A 159 -16.01 -0.21 12.24
N CYS A 160 -15.03 -0.13 11.35
CA CYS A 160 -14.53 1.12 10.80
C CYS A 160 -14.90 1.22 9.30
N CYS A 161 -15.40 2.37 8.88
CA CYS A 161 -15.44 2.76 7.48
C CYS A 161 -14.26 3.69 7.20
N VAL A 162 -13.53 3.46 6.12
CA VAL A 162 -12.37 4.29 5.73
C VAL A 162 -12.67 4.91 4.38
N SER A 163 -12.52 6.22 4.29
CA SER A 163 -12.58 6.97 3.04
C SER A 163 -11.29 7.77 2.89
N CYS A 164 -10.72 7.75 1.68
CA CYS A 164 -9.44 8.39 1.38
C CYS A 164 -9.65 9.54 0.39
N GLY A 165 -9.16 10.73 0.73
CA GLY A 165 -9.07 11.87 -0.18
C GLY A 165 -7.77 11.80 -0.98
N LEU A 166 -7.87 11.69 -2.30
CA LEU A 166 -6.74 11.67 -3.23
C LEU A 166 -6.36 13.10 -3.61
N ILE A 167 -5.06 13.38 -3.77
CA ILE A 167 -4.62 14.61 -4.44
C ILE A 167 -5.04 14.50 -5.91
N LYS A 168 -5.72 15.53 -6.42
CA LYS A 168 -6.09 15.65 -7.83
C LYS A 168 -4.95 16.28 -8.62
#